data_AF-A0A0K9HAQ9-F1
#
_entry.id   AF-A0A0K9HAQ9-F1
#
_cell.length_a   1.000
_cell.length_b   1.000
_cell.length_c   1.000
_cell.angle_alpha   90.00
_cell.angle_beta   90.00
_cell.angle_gamma   90.00
#
_symmetry.space_group_name_H-M   'P 1'
#
loop_
_entity.id
_entity.type
_entity.pdbx_description
1 polymer ?
#
loop_
_entity_poly.entity_id
_entity_poly.type
_entity_poly.pdbx_seq_one_letter_code
_entity_poly.pdbx_strand_id
1 'polypeptide(L)'
;MTNGTWVNPQISSASYSDSYRGDPISNGQFIGWNAKSQYGWITLNFTEPQTFDSVKISAYGQPASSETYTLYKDGGIKIGQSTQMVSEAGSAFVIPVTSGTYSSLTIYVSVGVGQSWAEIQQVLLGFNN
;
A
#
# COMPACT_ATOMS: atom_id res chain seq x y z
N MET A 1 -17.54 5.64 15.50
CA MET A 1 -16.55 5.42 14.44
C MET A 1 -16.02 6.79 14.05
N THR A 2 -14.89 7.20 14.60
CA THR A 2 -14.27 8.48 14.25
C THR A 2 -13.81 8.41 12.80
N ASN A 3 -14.29 9.35 11.99
CA ASN A 3 -13.90 9.49 10.58
C ASN A 3 -12.46 10.03 10.58
N GLY A 4 -11.47 9.13 10.65
CA GLY A 4 -10.06 9.51 10.55
C GLY A 4 -9.79 10.26 9.23
N THR A 5 -8.91 11.26 9.27
CA THR A 5 -8.46 11.95 8.06
C THR A 5 -7.62 10.97 7.24
N TRP A 6 -7.91 10.85 5.95
CA TRP A 6 -7.16 10.02 5.01
C TRP A 6 -6.39 10.87 4.01
N VAL A 7 -5.08 10.66 3.89
CA VAL A 7 -4.23 11.38 2.94
C VAL A 7 -3.71 10.41 1.88
N ASN A 8 -3.70 10.84 0.61
CA ASN A 8 -3.15 10.08 -0.51
C ASN A 8 -1.65 10.44 -0.72
N PRO A 9 -0.70 9.60 -0.29
CA PRO A 9 0.73 9.85 -0.50
C PRO A 9 1.13 9.55 -1.95
N GLN A 10 2.25 10.14 -2.41
CA GLN A 10 2.81 9.82 -3.72
C GLN A 10 3.77 8.62 -3.63
N ILE A 11 3.67 7.70 -4.59
CA ILE A 11 4.67 6.63 -4.76
C ILE A 11 5.95 7.23 -5.35
N SER A 12 7.05 7.00 -4.64
CA SER A 12 8.37 7.46 -5.01
C SER A 12 9.19 6.42 -5.79
N SER A 13 8.97 5.13 -5.51
CA SER A 13 9.63 4.02 -6.20
C SER A 13 8.88 2.71 -6.00
N ALA A 14 9.14 1.72 -6.85
CA ALA A 14 8.57 0.39 -6.77
C ALA A 14 9.49 -0.67 -7.38
N SER A 15 9.31 -1.95 -7.04
CA SER A 15 10.07 -3.06 -7.63
C SER A 15 9.85 -3.25 -9.14
N TYR A 16 8.77 -2.68 -9.68
CA TYR A 16 8.47 -2.64 -11.11
C TYR A 16 8.02 -1.22 -11.46
N SER A 17 8.98 -0.38 -11.86
CA SER A 17 8.72 1.06 -11.98
C SER A 17 7.80 1.46 -13.13
N ASP A 18 7.79 0.66 -14.19
CA ASP A 18 6.97 0.93 -15.37
C ASP A 18 5.49 0.57 -15.19
N SER A 19 5.12 -0.07 -14.07
CA SER A 19 3.74 -0.49 -13.76
C SER A 19 2.99 0.43 -12.81
N TYR A 20 3.62 1.50 -12.31
CA TYR A 20 2.92 2.61 -11.65
C TYR A 20 2.98 3.86 -12.56
N ARG A 21 2.27 3.85 -13.70
CA ARG A 21 2.12 5.10 -14.47
C ARG A 21 1.11 5.98 -13.75
N GLY A 22 1.62 6.83 -12.86
CA GLY A 22 0.93 8.01 -12.38
C GLY A 22 0.66 8.94 -13.55
N ASP A 23 -0.46 8.72 -14.25
CA ASP A 23 -1.07 9.76 -15.04
C ASP A 23 -1.89 10.62 -14.05
N PRO A 24 -1.64 11.93 -13.96
CA PRO A 24 -2.45 12.83 -13.15
C PRO A 24 -3.82 12.97 -13.79
N ILE A 25 -4.71 11.99 -13.57
CA ILE A 25 -6.13 12.20 -13.83
C ILE A 25 -6.64 13.14 -12.74
N SER A 26 -7.32 14.19 -13.19
CA SER A 26 -7.71 15.43 -12.53
C SER A 26 -8.58 15.35 -11.26
N ASN A 27 -8.55 14.24 -10.50
CA ASN A 27 -9.34 14.05 -9.26
C ASN A 27 -8.60 13.28 -8.15
N GLY A 28 -7.27 13.17 -8.19
CA GLY A 28 -6.49 12.61 -7.07
C GLY A 28 -6.65 11.10 -6.83
N GLN A 29 -7.08 10.35 -7.85
CA GLN A 29 -7.13 8.88 -7.81
C GLN A 29 -5.83 8.29 -8.36
N PHE A 30 -5.18 7.49 -7.54
CA PHE A 30 -3.95 6.76 -7.86
C PHE A 30 -4.25 5.69 -8.93
N ILE A 31 -3.42 5.63 -9.98
CA ILE A 31 -3.43 4.53 -10.95
C ILE A 31 -2.56 3.42 -10.36
N GLY A 32 -3.17 2.27 -10.10
CA GLY A 32 -2.59 1.15 -9.35
C GLY A 32 -1.15 0.76 -9.72
N TRP A 33 -0.43 0.18 -8.77
CA TRP A 33 0.84 -0.51 -9.00
C TRP A 33 0.60 -2.01 -9.14
N ASN A 34 1.26 -2.64 -10.12
CA ASN A 34 1.22 -4.09 -10.33
C ASN A 34 2.64 -4.68 -10.26
N ALA A 35 2.82 -5.72 -9.45
CA ALA A 35 4.12 -6.35 -9.22
C ALA A 35 4.58 -7.25 -10.37
N LYS A 36 3.73 -7.61 -11.34
CA LYS A 36 4.00 -8.61 -12.40
C LYS A 36 4.54 -9.96 -11.90
N SER A 37 4.48 -10.19 -10.60
CA SER A 37 4.98 -11.38 -9.90
C SER A 37 4.29 -11.52 -8.54
N GLN A 38 4.43 -12.67 -7.90
CA GLN A 38 3.88 -12.96 -6.57
C GLN A 38 4.47 -12.09 -5.46
N TYR A 39 5.53 -11.32 -5.74
CA TYR A 39 6.20 -10.49 -4.73
C TYR A 39 6.51 -9.11 -5.31
N GLY A 40 6.43 -8.09 -4.47
CA GLY A 40 6.90 -6.77 -4.88
C GLY A 40 6.80 -5.77 -3.75
N TRP A 41 7.22 -4.54 -4.06
CA TRP A 41 7.15 -3.47 -3.09
C TRP A 41 6.89 -2.12 -3.77
N ILE A 42 6.30 -1.23 -2.99
CA ILE A 42 6.20 0.21 -3.29
C ILE A 42 6.76 1.00 -2.10
N THR A 43 7.40 2.12 -2.38
CA THR A 43 7.91 3.04 -1.36
C THR A 43 7.33 4.44 -1.57
N LEU A 44 6.83 5.01 -0.48
CA LEU A 44 6.37 6.37 -0.34
C LEU A 44 7.46 7.15 0.40
N ASN A 45 8.09 8.13 -0.25
CA ASN A 45 8.99 9.06 0.42
C ASN A 45 8.22 10.35 0.70
N PHE A 46 8.25 10.82 1.93
CA PHE A 46 7.55 12.04 2.31
C PHE A 46 8.50 13.22 2.24
N THR A 47 8.05 14.33 1.64
CA THR A 47 8.82 15.59 1.62
C THR A 47 9.00 16.16 3.01
N GLU A 48 7.99 15.98 3.86
CA GLU A 48 8.00 16.28 5.29
C GLU A 48 7.59 15.04 6.06
N PRO A 49 8.23 14.71 7.20
CA PRO A 49 7.87 13.52 7.98
C PRO A 49 6.38 13.50 8.36
N GLN A 50 5.72 12.36 8.19
CA GLN A 50 4.29 12.18 8.43
C GLN A 50 4.06 11.38 9.71
N THR A 51 3.10 11.79 10.54
CA THR A 51 2.69 11.05 11.74
C THR A 51 1.37 10.35 11.49
N PHE A 52 1.35 9.02 11.41
CA PHE A 52 0.13 8.24 11.19
C PHE A 52 0.15 6.94 11.99
N ASP A 53 -1.00 6.30 12.12
CA ASP A 53 -1.18 5.07 12.91
C ASP A 53 -1.84 3.93 12.14
N SER A 54 -2.24 4.19 10.90
CA SER A 54 -2.88 3.19 10.05
C SER A 54 -2.64 3.48 8.57
N VAL A 55 -2.70 2.42 7.78
CA VAL A 55 -2.60 2.48 6.32
C VAL A 55 -3.77 1.73 5.73
N LYS A 56 -4.58 2.40 4.93
CA LYS A 56 -5.63 1.76 4.14
C LYS A 56 -5.07 1.39 2.77
N ILE A 57 -5.27 0.15 2.36
CA ILE A 57 -4.86 -0.38 1.06
C ILE A 57 -6.12 -0.81 0.31
N SER A 58 -6.21 -0.39 -0.95
CA SER A 58 -7.12 -0.97 -1.93
C SER A 58 -6.28 -1.82 -2.89
N ALA A 59 -6.69 -3.05 -3.14
CA ALA A 59 -5.94 -4.04 -3.90
C ALA A 59 -6.85 -4.85 -4.83
N TYR A 60 -6.26 -5.48 -5.83
CA TYR A 60 -6.95 -6.30 -6.83
C TYR A 60 -6.22 -7.63 -7.01
N GLY A 61 -6.95 -8.74 -6.87
CA GLY A 61 -6.39 -10.08 -6.97
C GLY A 61 -7.05 -10.82 -8.12
N GLN A 62 -6.29 -11.24 -9.12
CA GLN A 62 -6.81 -12.02 -10.25
C GLN A 62 -5.89 -13.20 -10.60
N PRO A 63 -6.20 -14.44 -10.16
CA PRO A 63 -7.41 -14.83 -9.43
C PRO A 63 -7.42 -14.33 -7.99
N ALA A 64 -8.56 -14.45 -7.31
CA ALA A 64 -8.67 -14.13 -5.89
C ALA A 64 -7.61 -14.90 -5.08
N SER A 65 -6.87 -14.21 -4.21
CA SER A 65 -5.69 -14.76 -3.57
C SER A 65 -5.52 -14.29 -2.13
N SER A 66 -4.76 -15.06 -1.35
CA SER A 66 -4.32 -14.63 -0.02
C SER A 66 -3.03 -13.85 -0.17
N GLU A 67 -3.04 -12.58 0.22
CA GLU A 67 -1.91 -11.66 0.10
C GLU A 67 -1.48 -11.15 1.47
N THR A 68 -0.17 -11.09 1.71
CA THR A 68 0.42 -10.54 2.92
C THR A 68 1.12 -9.23 2.61
N TYR A 69 0.69 -8.19 3.31
CA TYR A 69 1.21 -6.83 3.23
C TYR A 69 2.04 -6.55 4.47
N THR A 70 3.32 -6.25 4.30
CA THR A 70 4.25 -5.94 5.39
C THR A 70 4.77 -4.53 5.22
N LEU A 71 4.61 -3.71 6.26
CA LEU A 71 4.87 -2.28 6.24
C LEU A 71 6.15 -2.00 6.99
N TYR A 72 7.04 -1.24 6.38
CA TYR A 72 8.31 -0.82 6.94
C TYR A 72 8.44 0.69 6.89
N LYS A 73 9.00 1.29 7.94
CA LYS A 73 9.45 2.69 7.92
C LYS A 73 10.94 2.78 7.61
N ASP A 74 11.32 3.94 7.07
CA ASP A 74 12.70 4.43 7.00
C ASP A 74 13.67 3.37 6.42
N GLY A 75 13.21 2.61 5.43
CA GLY A 75 14.02 1.63 4.70
C GLY A 75 14.27 0.28 5.40
N GLY A 76 13.64 -0.04 6.54
CA GLY A 76 13.81 -1.39 7.10
C GLY A 76 13.17 -1.74 8.44
N ILE A 77 12.53 -0.81 9.15
CA ILE A 77 11.91 -1.13 10.44
C ILE A 77 10.44 -1.51 10.22
N LYS A 78 10.07 -2.76 10.50
CA LYS A 78 8.68 -3.22 10.39
C LYS A 78 7.78 -2.47 11.38
N ILE A 79 6.67 -1.93 10.90
CA ILE A 79 5.69 -1.17 11.69
C ILE A 79 4.28 -1.75 11.65
N GLY A 80 3.97 -2.61 10.68
CA GLY A 80 2.66 -3.23 10.55
C GLY A 80 2.68 -4.43 9.59
N GLN A 81 1.67 -5.28 9.69
CA GLN A 81 1.44 -6.37 8.74
C GLN A 81 -0.03 -6.77 8.75
N SER A 82 -0.54 -7.19 7.59
CA SER A 82 -1.81 -7.90 7.51
C SER A 82 -1.79 -8.92 6.39
N THR A 83 -2.44 -10.05 6.61
CA THR A 83 -2.78 -11.00 5.54
C THR A 83 -4.26 -10.85 5.22
N GLN A 84 -4.61 -10.75 3.94
CA GLN A 84 -5.97 -10.47 3.47
C GLN A 84 -6.30 -11.36 2.29
N MET A 85 -7.57 -11.74 2.20
CA MET A 85 -8.11 -12.29 0.96
C MET A 85 -8.43 -11.13 0.02
N VAL A 86 -7.77 -11.08 -1.12
CA VAL A 86 -7.97 -10.05 -2.15
C VAL A 86 -8.73 -10.68 -3.31
N SER A 87 -9.85 -10.06 -3.69
CA SER A 87 -10.76 -10.60 -4.70
C SER A 87 -10.61 -9.95 -6.08
N GLU A 88 -11.18 -10.62 -7.10
CA GLU A 88 -11.32 -10.10 -8.47
C GLU A 88 -12.33 -8.95 -8.60
N ALA A 89 -13.07 -8.62 -7.53
CA ALA A 89 -13.90 -7.41 -7.46
C ALA A 89 -13.15 -6.23 -6.80
N GLY A 90 -11.87 -6.43 -6.45
CA GLY A 90 -11.12 -5.52 -5.59
C GLY A 90 -11.39 -5.78 -4.10
N SER A 91 -10.51 -5.26 -3.24
CA SER A 91 -10.64 -5.36 -1.79
C SER A 91 -10.00 -4.15 -1.14
N ALA A 92 -10.60 -3.63 -0.08
CA ALA A 92 -10.05 -2.52 0.68
C ALA A 92 -10.04 -2.85 2.17
N PHE A 93 -8.89 -2.63 2.82
CA PHE A 93 -8.68 -2.97 4.22
C PHE A 93 -7.70 -2.01 4.88
N VAL A 94 -7.72 -1.97 6.22
CA VAL A 94 -6.85 -1.11 7.03
C VAL A 94 -5.84 -1.97 7.76
N ILE A 95 -4.58 -1.58 7.70
CA ILE A 95 -3.47 -2.18 8.44
C ILE A 95 -3.07 -1.19 9.55
N PRO A 96 -3.30 -1.53 10.82
CA PRO A 96 -2.74 -0.77 11.92
C PRO A 96 -1.21 -0.78 11.85
N VAL A 97 -0.59 0.36 12.13
CA VAL A 97 0.86 0.46 12.31
C VAL A 97 1.18 0.90 13.73
N THR A 98 2.41 0.64 14.17
CA THR A 98 2.96 1.37 15.33
C THR A 98 2.80 2.86 15.04
N SER A 99 2.25 3.65 15.97
CA SER A 99 2.11 5.10 15.76
C SER A 99 3.48 5.78 15.85
N GLY A 100 3.74 6.72 14.96
CA GLY A 100 5.00 7.46 14.95
C GLY A 100 5.15 8.36 13.73
N THR A 101 6.23 9.15 13.75
CA THR A 101 6.60 10.04 12.65
C THR A 101 7.62 9.35 11.75
N TYR A 102 7.32 9.30 10.45
CA TYR A 102 8.09 8.55 9.45
C TYR A 102 8.51 9.44 8.29
N SER A 103 9.72 9.23 7.79
CA SER A 103 10.21 9.90 6.57
C SER A 103 9.89 9.10 5.32
N SER A 104 9.69 7.78 5.46
CA SER A 104 9.19 6.94 4.37
C SER A 104 8.36 5.77 4.87
N LEU A 105 7.55 5.22 3.96
CA LEU A 105 6.80 3.98 4.14
C LEU A 105 7.06 3.06 2.93
N THR A 106 7.59 1.87 3.19
CA THR A 106 7.68 0.80 2.20
C THR A 106 6.64 -0.27 2.51
N ILE A 107 5.85 -0.64 1.50
CA ILE A 107 4.85 -1.70 1.56
C ILE A 107 5.36 -2.85 0.71
N TYR A 108 5.73 -3.95 1.34
CA TYR A 108 6.02 -5.22 0.69
C TYR A 108 4.76 -6.06 0.59
N VAL A 109 4.51 -6.64 -0.58
CA VAL A 109 3.40 -7.56 -0.82
C VAL A 109 3.94 -8.93 -1.21
N SER A 110 3.36 -9.96 -0.64
CA SER A 110 3.58 -11.36 -1.00
C SER A 110 2.24 -12.04 -1.22
N VAL A 111 2.04 -12.56 -2.43
CA VAL A 111 0.89 -13.38 -2.80
C VAL A 111 1.20 -14.83 -2.48
N GLY A 112 0.20 -15.58 -2.01
CA GLY A 112 0.33 -17.02 -1.74
C GLY A 112 0.90 -17.81 -2.93
N VAL A 113 1.58 -18.91 -2.63
CA VAL A 113 2.26 -19.76 -3.63
C VAL A 113 1.27 -20.25 -4.70
N GLY A 114 1.65 -20.13 -5.97
CA GLY A 114 0.85 -20.59 -7.12
C GLY A 114 -0.15 -19.56 -7.66
N GLN A 115 -0.16 -18.35 -7.11
CA GLN A 115 -1.03 -17.24 -7.54
C GLN A 115 -0.30 -16.32 -8.54
N SER A 116 -0.99 -15.33 -9.08
CA SER A 116 -0.55 -14.58 -10.26
C SER A 116 0.42 -13.42 -9.94
N TRP A 117 -0.10 -12.27 -9.51
CA TRP A 117 0.64 -11.06 -9.23
C TRP A 117 -0.02 -10.24 -8.11
N ALA A 118 0.77 -9.47 -7.38
CA ALA A 118 0.25 -8.48 -6.45
C ALA A 118 -0.14 -7.19 -7.19
N GLU A 119 -1.27 -6.59 -6.82
CA GLU A 119 -1.69 -5.27 -7.33
C GLU A 119 -2.27 -4.41 -6.20
N ILE A 120 -1.72 -3.20 -6.05
CA ILE A 120 -2.25 -2.17 -5.15
C ILE A 120 -2.89 -1.08 -6.00
N GLN A 121 -4.19 -0.87 -5.83
CA GLN A 121 -4.96 0.17 -6.51
C GLN A 121 -5.00 1.50 -5.78
N GLN A 122 -4.71 1.54 -4.48
CA GLN A 122 -4.62 2.77 -3.69
C GLN A 122 -3.93 2.53 -2.35
N VAL A 123 -3.20 3.54 -1.87
CA VAL A 123 -2.74 3.63 -0.49
C VAL A 123 -3.25 4.93 0.12
N LEU A 124 -3.76 4.88 1.34
CA LEU A 124 -4.11 6.08 2.12
C LEU A 124 -3.51 5.97 3.52
N LEU A 125 -2.99 7.08 4.04
CA LEU A 125 -2.50 7.18 5.42
C LEU A 125 -3.62 7.66 6.34
N GLY A 126 -3.83 6.97 7.45
CA GLY A 126 -4.84 7.29 8.46
C GLY A 126 -4.24 7.97 9.69
N PHE A 127 -4.84 9.08 10.09
CA PHE A 127 -4.40 9.91 11.21
C PHE A 127 -5.51 9.90 12.26
N ASN A 128 -5.32 9.21 13.39
CA ASN A 128 -6.17 9.47 14.55
C ASN A 128 -5.66 10.74 15.25
N ASN A 129 -6.57 11.71 15.40
CA ASN A 129 -6.40 12.83 16.32
C ASN A 129 -6.63 12.37 17.76
#